data_AF-A0A659UH26-F1
#
_entry.id   AF-A0A659UH26-F1
#
_cell.length_a   1.000
_cell.length_b   1.000
_cell.length_c   1.000
_cell.angle_alpha   90.00
_cell.angle_beta   90.00
_cell.angle_gamma   90.00
#
_symmetry.space_group_name_H-M   'P 1'
#
loop_
_entity.id
_entity.type
_entity.pdbx_description
1 polymer ?
#
loop_
_entity_poly.entity_id
_entity_poly.type
_entity_poly.pdbx_seq_one_letter_code
_entity_poly.pdbx_strand_id
1 'polypeptide(L)'
;PDLLIATLELEGRPAFAVALEVVKRGPLRVAQFMGGRHANGNFAAAEPQWLASGDITAIRSMLAAIAGSRPDIDLIALERLLPDLDGIANPLASLDHFARPNPSFALD
;
A
#
# COMPACT_ATOMS: atom_id res chain seq x y z
N PRO A 1 6.41 -0.56 17.87
CA PRO A 1 6.04 0.10 16.60
C PRO A 1 4.57 0.50 16.66
N ASP A 2 4.25 1.70 16.18
CA ASP A 2 2.85 2.10 15.97
C ASP A 2 2.37 1.44 14.67
N LEU A 3 1.18 0.85 14.71
CA LEU A 3 0.65 0.00 13.66
C LEU A 3 -0.76 0.46 13.33
N LEU A 4 -1.09 0.44 12.04
CA LEU A 4 -2.45 0.69 11.58
C LEU A 4 -2.85 -0.38 10.56
N ILE A 5 -4.10 -0.80 10.63
CA ILE A 5 -4.74 -1.62 9.61
C ILE A 5 -5.87 -0.78 9.05
N ALA A 6 -5.87 -0.57 7.74
CA ALA A 6 -6.98 0.05 7.04
C ALA A 6 -7.68 -1.02 6.21
N THR A 7 -8.99 -1.11 6.39
CA THR A 7 -9.85 -2.05 5.66
C THR A 7 -10.88 -1.25 4.89
N LEU A 8 -10.95 -1.48 3.58
CA LEU A 8 -12.02 -1.05 2.71
C LEU A 8 -13.12 -2.12 2.77
N GLU A 9 -14.31 -1.72 3.19
CA GLU A 9 -15.50 -2.56 3.15
C GLU A 9 -16.42 -2.16 2.01
N LEU A 10 -16.94 -3.15 1.29
CA LEU A 10 -17.99 -2.99 0.30
C LEU A 10 -19.18 -3.85 0.74
N GLU A 11 -20.35 -3.22 0.86
CA GLU A 11 -21.59 -3.90 1.29
C GLU A 11 -21.43 -4.68 2.61
N GLY A 12 -20.62 -4.16 3.54
CA GLY A 12 -20.34 -4.79 4.84
C GLY A 12 -19.39 -5.99 4.78
N ARG A 13 -18.65 -6.15 3.67
CA ARG A 13 -17.62 -7.19 3.52
C ARG A 13 -16.25 -6.57 3.25
N PRO A 14 -15.18 -7.06 3.88
CA PRO A 14 -13.82 -6.56 3.61
C PRO A 14 -13.41 -6.93 2.19
N ALA A 15 -13.16 -5.92 1.36
CA ALA A 15 -12.75 -6.08 -0.03
C ALA A 15 -11.23 -5.92 -0.19
N PHE A 16 -10.61 -5.06 0.61
CA PHE A 16 -9.19 -4.74 0.54
C PHE A 16 -8.68 -4.30 1.91
N ALA A 17 -7.47 -4.70 2.29
CA ALA A 17 -6.86 -4.29 3.53
C ALA A 17 -5.34 -4.11 3.39
N VAL A 18 -4.84 -3.06 4.04
CA VAL A 18 -3.40 -2.79 4.16
C VAL A 18 -3.01 -2.75 5.63
N ALA A 19 -1.90 -3.41 5.94
CA ALA A 19 -1.26 -3.36 7.24
C ALA A 19 0.01 -2.49 7.12
N LEU A 20 0.03 -1.36 7.82
CA LEU A 20 1.15 -0.42 7.80
C LEU A 20 1.76 -0.27 9.19
N GLU A 21 3.09 -0.15 9.22
CA GLU A 21 3.82 0.36 10.38
C GLU A 21 4.10 1.85 10.21
N VAL A 22 3.94 2.62 11.28
CA VAL A 22 4.30 4.04 11.33
C VAL A 22 5.69 4.16 11.94
N VAL A 23 6.63 4.66 11.15
CA VAL A 23 8.03 4.83 11.55
C VAL A 23 8.45 6.28 11.45
N LYS A 24 9.35 6.72 12.33
CA LYS A 24 9.95 8.04 12.25
C LYS A 24 11.18 7.99 11.34
N ARG A 25 11.18 8.81 10.28
CA ARG A 25 12.31 9.02 9.37
C ARG A 25 12.72 10.50 9.43
N GLY A 26 13.69 10.81 10.29
CA GLY A 26 14.07 12.20 10.57
C GLY A 26 12.92 12.96 11.24
N PRO A 27 12.48 14.12 10.71
CA PRO A 27 11.33 14.83 11.25
C PRO A 27 9.98 14.19 10.86
N LEU A 28 9.95 13.33 9.83
CA LEU A 28 8.73 12.79 9.25
C LEU A 28 8.26 11.51 9.94
N ARG A 29 6.95 11.32 10.03
CA ARG A 29 6.27 10.04 10.32
C ARG A 29 5.76 9.44 9.02
N VAL A 30 6.26 8.26 8.70
CA VAL A 30 5.95 7.56 7.45
C VAL A 30 5.22 6.26 7.78
N ALA A 31 4.03 6.08 7.22
CA ALA A 31 3.36 4.80 7.20
C ALA A 31 3.87 3.98 6.01
N GLN A 32 4.37 2.79 6.27
CA GLN A 32 4.94 1.89 5.26
C GLN A 32 4.41 0.48 5.45
N PHE A 33 4.47 -0.37 4.44
CA PHE A 33 4.14 -1.80 4.61
C PHE A 33 4.96 -2.43 5.74
N MET A 34 4.30 -3.29 6.52
CA MET A 34 4.96 -4.07 7.55
C MET A 34 5.99 -5.03 6.94
N GLY A 35 7.11 -5.27 7.66
CA GLY A 35 8.18 -6.19 7.22
C GLY A 35 9.53 -5.52 6.95
N GLY A 36 9.59 -4.19 6.99
CA GLY A 36 10.83 -3.43 6.93
C GLY A 36 11.69 -3.73 5.69
N ARG A 37 13.02 -3.74 5.85
CA ARG A 37 13.99 -3.87 4.75
C ARG A 37 14.10 -5.28 4.15
N HIS A 38 13.49 -6.29 4.76
CA HIS A 38 13.60 -7.69 4.33
C HIS A 38 12.37 -8.18 3.56
N ALA A 39 11.29 -7.39 3.48
CA ALA A 39 10.16 -7.70 2.62
C ALA A 39 10.61 -7.67 1.15
N ASN A 40 10.35 -8.70 0.37
CA ASN A 40 10.80 -8.79 -1.05
C ASN A 40 9.78 -8.23 -2.05
N GLY A 41 8.51 -8.25 -1.67
CA GLY A 41 7.40 -7.68 -2.43
C GLY A 41 6.20 -7.48 -1.52
N ASN A 42 5.44 -6.42 -1.76
CA ASN A 42 4.22 -6.10 -1.03
C ASN A 42 3.01 -6.27 -1.93
N PHE A 43 2.06 -7.08 -1.48
CA PHE A 43 0.75 -7.27 -2.08
C PHE A 43 -0.28 -7.19 -0.95
N ALA A 44 -1.28 -6.33 -1.10
CA ALA A 44 -2.27 -6.10 -0.06
C ALA A 44 -3.25 -7.28 0.03
N ALA A 45 -3.80 -7.52 1.22
CA ALA A 45 -4.85 -8.51 1.38
C ALA A 45 -6.09 -8.01 0.66
N ALA A 46 -6.67 -8.82 -0.22
CA ALA A 46 -7.79 -8.40 -1.03
C ALA A 46 -8.66 -9.59 -1.40
N GLU A 47 -9.95 -9.33 -1.56
CA GLU A 47 -10.90 -10.30 -2.08
C GLU A 47 -10.67 -10.46 -3.60
N PRO A 48 -10.51 -11.69 -4.14
CA PRO A 48 -10.14 -11.89 -5.53
C PRO A 48 -11.11 -11.30 -6.57
N GLN A 49 -12.42 -11.31 -6.32
CA GLN A 49 -13.39 -10.72 -7.25
C GLN A 49 -13.26 -9.20 -7.30
N TRP A 50 -12.96 -8.56 -6.17
CA TRP A 50 -12.68 -7.13 -6.10
C TRP A 50 -11.36 -6.77 -6.81
N LEU A 51 -10.32 -7.60 -6.70
CA LEU A 51 -9.06 -7.38 -7.44
C LEU A 51 -9.29 -7.30 -8.96
N ALA A 52 -10.26 -8.03 -9.50
CA ALA A 52 -10.60 -7.97 -10.92
C ALA A 52 -11.16 -6.61 -11.35
N SER A 53 -11.82 -5.87 -10.44
CA SER A 53 -12.26 -4.49 -10.73
C SER A 53 -11.14 -3.48 -10.53
N GLY A 54 -10.23 -3.73 -9.57
CA GLY A 54 -9.08 -2.88 -9.30
C GLY A 54 -9.48 -1.43 -9.03
N ASP A 55 -10.60 -1.21 -8.32
CA ASP A 55 -11.21 0.11 -8.15
C ASP A 55 -10.26 1.10 -7.44
N ILE A 56 -9.54 1.85 -8.26
CA ILE A 56 -8.56 2.84 -7.82
C ILE A 56 -9.20 3.99 -7.05
N THR A 57 -10.48 4.28 -7.30
CA THR A 57 -11.22 5.32 -6.59
C THR A 57 -11.46 4.90 -5.15
N ALA A 58 -11.86 3.64 -4.94
CA ALA A 58 -12.04 3.10 -3.60
C ALA A 58 -10.73 3.05 -2.81
N ILE A 59 -9.61 2.70 -3.47
CA ILE A 59 -8.27 2.77 -2.86
C ILE A 59 -7.92 4.20 -2.45
N ARG A 60 -8.13 5.19 -3.33
CA ARG A 60 -7.85 6.61 -3.02
C ARG A 60 -8.72 7.11 -1.87
N SER A 61 -9.99 6.72 -1.80
CA SER A 61 -10.88 7.02 -0.68
C SER A 61 -10.38 6.42 0.63
N MET A 62 -9.88 5.18 0.62
CA MET A 62 -9.26 4.57 1.81
C MET A 62 -8.00 5.34 2.25
N LEU A 63 -7.13 5.73 1.32
CA LEU A 63 -5.92 6.53 1.63
C LEU A 63 -6.29 7.89 2.23
N ALA A 64 -7.33 8.55 1.72
CA ALA A 64 -7.86 9.79 2.28
C ALA A 64 -8.44 9.59 3.69
N ALA A 65 -9.12 8.47 3.95
CA ALA A 65 -9.64 8.13 5.27
C ALA A 65 -8.53 7.89 6.29
N ILE A 66 -7.41 7.26 5.88
CA ILE A 66 -6.21 7.14 6.72
C ILE A 66 -5.68 8.53 7.06
N ALA A 67 -5.51 9.41 6.07
CA ALA A 67 -5.01 10.77 6.28
C ALA A 67 -5.90 11.59 7.24
N GLY A 68 -7.23 11.47 7.12
CA GLY A 68 -8.18 12.12 8.02
C GLY A 68 -8.14 11.57 9.45
N SER A 69 -7.93 10.27 9.61
CA SER A 69 -7.93 9.59 10.92
C SER A 69 -6.58 9.66 11.63
N ARG A 70 -5.49 9.83 10.87
CA ARG A 70 -4.10 9.86 11.34
C ARG A 70 -3.37 11.10 10.79
N PRO A 71 -3.77 12.31 11.20
CA PRO A 71 -3.13 13.55 10.75
C PRO A 71 -1.67 13.69 11.21
N ASP A 72 -1.21 12.82 12.11
CA ASP A 72 0.19 12.74 12.52
C ASP A 72 1.10 12.04 11.50
N ILE A 73 0.54 11.35 10.50
CA ILE A 73 1.29 10.68 9.44
C ILE A 73 1.51 11.66 8.29
N ASP A 74 2.78 11.93 7.97
CA ASP A 74 3.15 12.87 6.90
C ASP A 74 3.09 12.23 5.50
N LEU A 75 3.33 10.92 5.41
CA LEU A 75 3.42 10.19 4.14
C LEU A 75 3.02 8.72 4.29
N ILE A 76 2.34 8.19 3.27
CA ILE A 76 2.15 6.75 3.06
C ILE A 76 3.11 6.29 1.95
N ALA A 77 4.08 5.44 2.30
CA ALA A 77 5.09 4.89 1.41
C ALA A 77 4.75 3.45 1.02
N LEU A 78 4.19 3.28 -0.19
CA LEU A 78 3.86 1.98 -0.79
C LEU A 78 5.04 1.46 -1.62
N GLU A 79 6.16 1.14 -0.96
CA GLU A 79 7.39 0.69 -1.63
C GLU A 79 7.36 -0.82 -1.93
N ARG A 80 8.15 -1.24 -2.94
CA ARG A 80 8.37 -2.66 -3.28
C ARG A 80 7.07 -3.41 -3.58
N LEU A 81 6.14 -2.76 -4.28
CA LEU A 81 4.93 -3.42 -4.74
C LEU A 81 5.30 -4.59 -5.65
N LEU A 82 4.76 -5.77 -5.34
CA LEU A 82 4.80 -6.89 -6.28
C LEU A 82 3.84 -6.54 -7.43
N PRO A 83 4.23 -6.59 -8.71
CA PRO A 83 3.38 -6.17 -9.82
C PRO A 83 2.13 -7.04 -9.97
N ASP A 84 2.28 -8.35 -9.73
CA ASP A 84 1.21 -9.33 -9.68
C ASP A 84 1.51 -10.43 -8.66
N LEU A 85 0.47 -11.07 -8.13
CA LEU A 85 0.56 -12.26 -7.30
C LEU A 85 -0.29 -13.36 -7.91
N ASP A 86 0.34 -14.47 -8.30
CA ASP A 86 -0.31 -15.59 -9.00
C ASP A 86 -1.06 -15.13 -10.27
N GLY A 87 -0.50 -14.16 -11.00
CA GLY A 87 -1.10 -13.59 -12.21
C GLY A 87 -2.21 -12.55 -11.95
N ILE A 88 -2.50 -12.24 -10.69
CA ILE A 88 -3.46 -11.19 -10.31
C ILE A 88 -2.70 -9.88 -10.11
N ALA A 89 -3.02 -8.87 -10.92
CA ALA A 89 -2.37 -7.56 -10.84
C ALA A 89 -2.57 -6.90 -9.47
N ASN A 90 -1.52 -6.24 -8.98
CA ASN A 90 -1.58 -5.46 -7.75
C ASN A 90 -2.26 -4.12 -8.03
N PRO A 91 -3.43 -3.83 -7.44
CA PRO A 91 -4.19 -2.64 -7.78
C PRO A 91 -3.50 -1.36 -7.28
N LEU A 92 -2.56 -1.46 -6.33
CA LEU A 92 -1.74 -0.33 -5.89
C LEU A 92 -0.69 0.07 -6.94
N ALA A 93 -0.31 -0.83 -7.86
CA ALA A 93 0.62 -0.50 -8.94
C ALA A 93 0.03 0.51 -9.93
N SER A 94 -1.30 0.64 -9.98
CA SER A 94 -2.03 1.60 -10.83
C SER A 94 -2.12 3.01 -10.23
N LEU A 95 -1.65 3.24 -9.00
CA LEU A 95 -1.54 4.59 -8.44
C LEU A 95 -0.45 5.37 -9.20
N ASP A 96 -0.62 6.68 -9.33
CA ASP A 96 0.41 7.53 -9.92
C ASP A 96 1.66 7.50 -9.03
N HIS A 97 2.69 6.78 -9.45
CA HIS A 97 3.95 6.68 -8.73
C HIS A 97 4.96 7.65 -9.33
N PHE A 98 5.71 8.35 -8.49
CA PHE A 98 7.05 8.76 -8.89
C PHE A 98 7.88 7.47 -9.00
N ALA A 99 8.14 7.02 -10.23
CA ALA A 99 9.11 5.96 -10.45
C ALA A 99 10.42 6.39 -9.78
N ARG A 100 10.77 5.79 -8.64
CA ARG A 100 12.15 5.88 -8.18
C ARG A 100 12.95 5.09 -9.21
N PRO A 101 13.91 5.70 -9.94
CA PRO A 101 14.86 4.93 -10.68
C PRO A 101 15.50 3.98 -9.68
N ASN A 102 15.41 2.67 -9.92
CA ASN A 102 16.22 1.72 -9.19
C ASN A 102 17.49 1.48 -10.02
N PRO A 103 18.58 2.23 -9.82
CA PRO A 103 19.80 2.07 -10.61
C PRO A 103 20.54 0.75 -10.34
N SER A 104 20.04 -0.14 -9.47
CA SER A 104 20.68 -1.42 -9.17
C SER A 104 20.27 -2.58 -10.08
N PHE A 105 19.46 -2.34 -11.12
CA PHE A 105 19.11 -3.36 -12.12
C PHE A 105 19.52 -2.94 -13.53
N ALA A 106 20.78 -2.55 -13.68
CA ALA A 106 21.48 -2.53 -14.95
C ALA A 106 22.77 -3.33 -14.74
N LEU A 107 22.70 -4.64 -14.97
CA LEU A 107 23.77 -5.58 -15.32
C LEU A 107 23.17 -7.00 -15.31
N ASP A 108 22.61 -7.41 -16.44
CA ASP A 108 23.21 -8.41 -17.34
C ASP A 108 22.53 -8.35 -18.73
#